data_AF-A0A2P5MUL5-F1
#
_entry.id   AF-A0A2P5MUL5-F1
#
_cell.length_a   1.000
_cell.length_b   1.000
_cell.length_c   1.000
_cell.angle_alpha   90.00
_cell.angle_beta   90.00
_cell.angle_gamma   90.00
#
_symmetry.space_group_name_H-M   'P 1'
#
loop_
_entity.id
_entity.type
_entity.pdbx_description
1 polymer ?
#
loop_
_entity_poly.entity_id
_entity_poly.type
_entity_poly.pdbx_seq_one_letter_code
_entity_poly.pdbx_strand_id
1 'polypeptide(L)'
;TLGQVKAMNGVSGEFAWEKQEKFAVWGGTMATAGDLVFYGTLDGYIKALHSKTGEELWKFKLPSGVIGHPITYKHAGKQYVAIYYGVGGWPGVGLVFDLKDPTAGLGAVGAFKELAHYTQQGGGVMVFAL
;
A
#
# COMPACT_ATOMS: atom_id res chain seq x y z
N THR A 1 -0.35 14.71 4.15
CA THR A 1 -0.14 13.34 3.63
C THR A 1 0.98 12.72 4.43
N LEU A 2 0.94 11.41 4.71
CA LEU A 2 1.97 10.71 5.51
C LEU A 2 2.81 9.75 4.68
N GLY A 3 2.51 9.59 3.39
CA GLY A 3 3.24 8.68 2.50
C GLY A 3 3.38 9.24 1.10
N GLN A 4 4.37 8.70 0.37
CA GLN A 4 4.64 9.01 -1.02
C GLN A 4 5.11 7.73 -1.72
N VAL A 5 4.76 7.59 -3.00
CA VAL A 5 5.43 6.67 -3.94
C VAL A 5 6.27 7.53 -4.88
N LYS A 6 7.54 7.17 -5.07
CA LYS A 6 8.46 7.91 -5.94
C LYS A 6 9.13 6.97 -6.94
N ALA A 7 9.39 7.46 -8.15
CA ALA A 7 10.33 6.85 -9.07
C ALA A 7 11.63 7.63 -9.05
N MET A 8 12.74 6.95 -8.76
CA MET A 8 14.06 7.56 -8.62
C MET A 8 15.04 6.91 -9.60
N ASN A 9 15.88 7.71 -10.24
CA ASN A 9 17.03 7.21 -10.96
C ASN A 9 18.10 6.76 -9.96
N GLY A 10 18.46 5.47 -9.97
CA GLY A 10 19.44 4.91 -9.04
C GLY A 10 20.88 5.41 -9.21
N VAL A 11 21.19 6.10 -10.31
CA VAL A 11 22.50 6.69 -10.60
C VAL A 11 22.54 8.18 -10.26
N SER A 12 21.58 8.97 -10.76
CA SER A 12 21.57 10.42 -10.52
C SER A 12 20.90 10.83 -9.21
N GLY A 13 20.05 9.98 -8.63
CA GLY A 13 19.23 10.31 -7.46
C GLY A 13 18.02 11.20 -7.79
N GLU A 14 17.80 11.55 -9.06
CA GLU A 14 16.69 12.40 -9.47
C GLU A 14 15.35 11.65 -9.44
N PHE A 15 14.30 12.34 -9.04
CA PHE A 15 12.94 11.82 -9.07
C PHE A 15 12.26 12.14 -10.41
N ALA A 16 11.81 11.12 -11.12
CA ALA A 16 11.03 11.29 -12.35
C ALA A 16 9.59 11.75 -12.04
N TRP A 17 9.01 11.24 -10.94
CA TRP A 17 7.71 11.64 -10.44
C TRP A 17 7.54 11.27 -8.97
N GLU A 18 6.58 11.92 -8.32
CA GLU A 18 6.16 11.66 -6.94
C GLU A 18 4.64 11.64 -6.84
N LYS A 19 4.08 10.63 -6.16
CA LYS A 19 2.64 10.51 -5.87
C LYS A 19 2.41 10.54 -4.38
N GLN A 20 1.60 11.50 -3.92
CA GLN A 20 1.22 11.63 -2.51
C GLN A 20 0.17 10.59 -2.11
N GLU A 21 0.27 10.09 -0.88
CA GLU A 21 -0.70 9.20 -0.24
C GLU A 21 -1.14 9.71 1.12
N LYS A 22 -2.38 9.42 1.49
CA LYS A 22 -2.95 9.87 2.77
C LYS A 22 -2.13 9.35 3.95
N PHE A 23 -1.83 8.06 3.91
CA PHE A 23 -1.05 7.33 4.92
C PHE A 23 0.28 6.85 4.33
N ALA A 24 1.21 6.40 5.19
CA ALA A 24 2.49 5.83 4.77
C ALA A 24 2.29 4.67 3.77
N VAL A 25 3.16 4.58 2.76
CA VAL A 25 3.20 3.44 1.82
C VAL A 25 4.07 2.35 2.43
N TRP A 26 3.44 1.52 3.27
CA TRP A 26 4.16 0.59 4.15
C TRP A 26 4.50 -0.74 3.48
N GLY A 27 3.66 -1.20 2.55
CA GLY A 27 3.74 -2.56 1.99
C GLY A 27 4.76 -2.78 0.88
N GLY A 28 5.45 -1.75 0.41
CA GLY A 28 6.33 -1.85 -0.76
C GLY A 28 5.57 -1.87 -2.10
N THR A 29 6.32 -2.09 -3.18
CA THR A 29 5.82 -1.97 -4.57
C THR A 29 6.27 -3.16 -5.43
N MET A 30 5.57 -3.39 -6.54
CA MET A 30 5.93 -4.38 -7.57
C MET A 30 5.80 -3.75 -8.95
N ALA A 31 6.87 -3.74 -9.74
CA ALA A 31 6.86 -3.30 -11.14
C ALA A 31 6.72 -4.49 -12.10
N THR A 32 6.12 -4.26 -13.27
CA THR A 32 5.95 -5.28 -14.32
C THR A 32 6.42 -4.73 -15.68
N ALA A 33 6.70 -5.63 -16.62
CA ALA A 33 7.06 -5.26 -18.00
C ALA A 33 5.90 -4.64 -18.79
N GLY A 34 4.68 -4.61 -18.25
CA GLY A 34 3.52 -3.96 -18.86
C GLY A 34 3.39 -2.46 -18.55
N ASP A 35 4.49 -1.81 -18.17
CA ASP A 35 4.52 -0.40 -17.74
C ASP A 35 3.63 -0.08 -16.53
N LEU A 36 3.44 -1.07 -15.63
CA LEU A 36 2.64 -0.91 -14.40
C LEU A 36 3.48 -1.07 -13.14
N VAL A 37 3.19 -0.23 -12.14
CA VAL A 37 3.67 -0.34 -10.75
C VAL A 37 2.48 -0.54 -9.82
N PHE A 38 2.48 -1.64 -9.08
CA PHE A 38 1.46 -1.98 -8.09
C PHE A 38 1.94 -1.70 -6.67
N TYR A 39 1.04 -1.27 -5.80
CA TYR A 39 1.30 -1.14 -4.36
C TYR A 39 -0.01 -1.16 -3.56
N GLY A 40 0.11 -1.49 -2.27
CA GLY A 40 -0.98 -1.44 -1.31
C GLY A 40 -0.91 -0.20 -0.40
N THR A 41 -2.05 0.24 0.10
CA THR A 41 -2.17 1.39 1.02
C THR A 41 -2.76 0.99 2.36
N LEU A 42 -2.45 1.75 3.41
CA LEU A 42 -2.96 1.50 4.77
C LEU A 42 -4.48 1.72 4.89
N ASP A 43 -5.09 2.56 4.04
CA ASP A 43 -6.56 2.70 3.92
C ASP A 43 -7.22 1.59 3.06
N GLY A 44 -6.44 0.58 2.69
CA GLY A 44 -6.94 -0.67 2.11
C GLY A 44 -7.31 -0.54 0.65
N TYR A 45 -6.43 0.07 -0.14
CA TYR A 45 -6.47 -0.05 -1.60
C TYR A 45 -5.26 -0.83 -2.10
N ILE A 46 -5.47 -1.60 -3.17
CA ILE A 46 -4.39 -1.89 -4.13
C ILE A 46 -4.55 -0.89 -5.28
N LYS A 47 -3.44 -0.33 -5.75
CA LYS A 47 -3.39 0.66 -6.84
C LYS A 47 -2.40 0.20 -7.89
N ALA A 48 -2.65 0.56 -9.14
CA ALA A 48 -1.74 0.39 -10.27
C ALA A 48 -1.45 1.77 -10.88
N LEU A 49 -0.16 2.10 -11.00
CA LEU A 49 0.31 3.34 -11.63
C LEU A 49 0.99 3.04 -12.96
N HIS A 50 0.92 4.00 -13.88
CA HIS A 50 1.77 4.02 -15.05
C HIS A 50 3.24 4.28 -14.64
N SER A 51 4.16 3.43 -15.08
CA SER A 51 5.56 3.39 -14.62
C SER A 51 6.32 4.70 -14.87
N LYS A 52 6.04 5.38 -16.00
CA LYS A 52 6.79 6.57 -16.44
C LYS A 52 6.22 7.89 -15.91
N THR A 53 4.93 7.93 -15.60
CA THR A 53 4.22 9.19 -15.27
C THR A 53 3.71 9.22 -13.83
N GLY A 54 3.60 8.08 -13.15
CA GLY A 54 3.00 7.99 -11.82
C GLY A 54 1.47 8.14 -11.81
N GLU A 55 0.84 8.20 -12.99
CA GLU A 55 -0.62 8.30 -13.14
C GLU A 55 -1.31 7.06 -12.57
N GLU A 56 -2.36 7.25 -11.76
CA GLU A 56 -3.19 6.16 -11.25
C GLU A 56 -4.12 5.66 -12.33
N LEU A 57 -3.87 4.45 -12.84
CA LEU A 57 -4.66 3.83 -13.90
C LEU A 57 -5.80 2.99 -13.34
N TRP A 58 -5.63 2.44 -12.14
CA TRP A 58 -6.60 1.55 -11.53
C TRP A 58 -6.43 1.48 -10.01
N LYS A 59 -7.54 1.25 -9.30
CA LYS A 59 -7.54 0.88 -7.89
C LYS A 59 -8.72 -0.01 -7.51
N PHE A 60 -8.57 -0.75 -6.42
CA PHE A 60 -9.63 -1.56 -5.83
C PHE A 60 -9.59 -1.49 -4.30
N LYS A 61 -10.77 -1.36 -3.66
CA LYS A 61 -10.91 -1.34 -2.19
C LYS A 61 -10.86 -2.76 -1.64
N LEU A 62 -9.81 -3.06 -0.89
CA LEU A 62 -9.64 -4.30 -0.16
C LEU A 62 -10.40 -4.28 1.19
N PRO A 63 -10.69 -5.44 1.79
CA PRO A 63 -11.37 -5.52 3.08
C PRO A 63 -10.60 -4.84 4.24
N SER A 64 -9.27 -4.79 4.17
CA SER A 64 -8.40 -4.16 5.18
C SER A 64 -7.18 -3.49 4.54
N GLY A 65 -6.47 -2.68 5.33
CA GLY A 65 -5.20 -2.04 4.96
C GLY A 65 -4.13 -3.05 4.54
N VAL A 66 -3.15 -2.58 3.78
CA VAL A 66 -2.07 -3.41 3.26
C VAL A 66 -0.73 -3.00 3.87
N ILE A 67 -0.03 -3.99 4.43
CA ILE A 67 1.33 -3.85 4.98
C ILE A 67 2.35 -4.79 4.31
N GLY A 68 1.93 -5.58 3.33
CA GLY A 68 2.80 -6.47 2.54
C GLY A 68 2.88 -6.04 1.07
N HIS A 69 3.73 -6.71 0.30
CA HIS A 69 3.97 -6.37 -1.10
C HIS A 69 3.03 -7.14 -2.05
N PRO A 70 2.65 -6.54 -3.19
CA PRO A 70 2.00 -7.29 -4.27
C PRO A 70 2.98 -8.32 -4.87
N ILE A 71 2.44 -9.42 -5.38
CA ILE A 71 3.17 -10.39 -6.20
C ILE A 71 2.42 -10.66 -7.51
N THR A 72 3.11 -11.20 -8.51
CA THR A 72 2.48 -11.66 -9.76
C THR A 72 2.98 -13.04 -10.16
N TYR A 73 2.13 -13.83 -10.80
CA TYR A 73 2.45 -15.16 -11.29
C TYR A 73 1.60 -15.50 -12.53
N LYS A 74 1.96 -16.58 -13.23
CA LYS A 74 1.21 -17.10 -14.37
C LYS A 74 0.69 -18.50 -14.06
N HIS A 75 -0.57 -18.76 -14.38
CA HIS A 75 -1.19 -20.07 -14.28
C HIS A 75 -2.08 -20.32 -15.51
N ALA A 76 -1.94 -21.48 -16.15
CA ALA A 76 -2.71 -21.87 -17.33
C ALA A 76 -2.80 -20.78 -18.42
N GLY A 77 -1.68 -20.11 -18.70
CA GLY A 77 -1.63 -19.05 -19.73
C GLY A 77 -2.05 -17.66 -19.24
N LYS A 78 -2.72 -17.54 -18.08
CA LYS A 78 -3.24 -16.27 -17.54
C LYS A 78 -2.32 -15.70 -16.46
N GLN A 79 -2.08 -14.39 -16.49
CA GLN A 79 -1.33 -13.67 -15.46
C GLN A 79 -2.28 -13.26 -14.32
N TYR A 80 -1.80 -13.39 -13.09
CA TYR A 80 -2.50 -13.02 -11.87
C TYR A 80 -1.65 -12.06 -11.05
N VAL A 81 -2.30 -11.15 -10.33
CA VAL A 81 -1.70 -10.30 -9.30
C VAL A 81 -2.33 -10.66 -7.97
N ALA A 82 -1.52 -10.90 -6.94
CA ALA A 82 -2.01 -11.23 -5.60
C ALA A 82 -1.43 -10.29 -4.54
N ILE A 83 -2.22 -10.01 -3.50
CA ILE A 83 -1.81 -9.17 -2.38
C ILE A 83 -2.53 -9.62 -1.11
N TYR A 84 -1.84 -9.59 0.03
CA TYR A 84 -2.48 -9.77 1.34
C TYR A 84 -3.21 -8.50 1.77
N TYR A 85 -4.32 -8.66 2.50
CA TYR A 85 -4.97 -7.58 3.25
C TYR A 85 -5.02 -7.94 4.73
N GLY A 86 -4.87 -6.92 5.57
CA GLY A 86 -4.79 -7.05 7.02
C GLY A 86 -3.89 -5.96 7.58
N VAL A 87 -4.49 -4.86 8.03
CA VAL A 87 -3.75 -3.73 8.61
C VAL A 87 -3.12 -4.13 9.94
N GLY A 88 -1.90 -3.65 10.18
CA GLY A 88 -1.14 -3.99 11.39
C GLY A 88 0.25 -3.35 11.35
N GLY A 89 1.24 -4.06 11.88
CA GLY A 89 2.59 -3.52 12.04
C GLY A 89 2.60 -2.26 12.92
N TRP A 90 3.68 -1.48 12.83
CA TRP A 90 3.81 -0.27 13.65
C TRP A 90 2.74 0.81 13.35
N PRO A 91 2.35 1.08 12.09
CA PRO A 91 1.29 2.05 11.79
C PRO A 91 -0.10 1.67 12.35
N GLY A 92 -0.35 0.37 12.52
CA GLY A 92 -1.64 -0.16 12.96
C GLY A 92 -1.78 -0.36 14.46
N VAL A 93 -0.74 -0.14 15.29
CA VAL A 93 -0.76 -0.52 16.72
C VAL A 93 -1.92 0.08 17.52
N GLY A 94 -2.32 1.31 17.22
CA GLY A 94 -3.46 1.94 17.90
C GLY A 94 -4.79 1.29 17.57
N LEU A 95 -4.97 0.87 16.32
CA LEU A 95 -6.15 0.13 15.86
C LEU A 95 -6.14 -1.30 16.42
N VAL A 96 -4.98 -1.96 16.42
CA VAL A 96 -4.87 -3.38 16.79
C VAL A 96 -5.08 -3.60 18.29
N PHE A 97 -4.51 -2.75 19.13
CA PHE A 97 -4.50 -2.91 20.59
C PHE A 97 -5.41 -1.91 21.32
N ASP A 98 -6.32 -1.26 20.59
CA ASP A 98 -7.25 -0.24 21.11
C ASP A 98 -6.59 0.88 21.93
N LEU A 99 -5.38 1.28 21.54
CA LEU A 99 -4.62 2.34 22.22
C LEU A 99 -5.16 3.71 21.83
N LYS A 100 -5.39 4.57 22.83
CA LYS A 100 -5.91 5.94 22.63
C LYS A 100 -4.92 7.05 22.99
N ASP A 101 -3.95 6.76 23.88
CA ASP A 101 -2.91 7.72 24.23
C ASP A 101 -2.04 8.02 22.99
N PRO A 102 -1.95 9.28 22.52
CA PRO A 102 -1.19 9.62 21.32
C PRO A 102 0.32 9.34 21.45
N THR A 103 0.85 9.20 22.66
CA THR A 103 2.26 8.87 22.94
C THR A 103 2.51 7.37 23.00
N ALA A 104 1.46 6.56 23.17
CA ALA A 104 1.58 5.11 23.18
C ALA A 104 2.02 4.54 21.81
N GLY A 105 2.48 3.29 21.82
CA GLY A 105 3.00 2.65 20.61
C GLY A 105 4.21 3.38 20.03
N LEU A 106 5.08 3.92 20.89
CA LEU A 106 6.24 4.73 20.52
C LEU A 106 5.86 5.96 19.66
N GLY A 107 4.70 6.58 19.93
CA GLY A 107 4.18 7.74 19.22
C GLY A 107 3.40 7.44 17.93
N ALA A 108 3.36 6.18 17.47
CA ALA A 108 2.63 5.82 16.25
C ALA A 108 1.11 5.99 16.40
N VAL A 109 0.57 5.81 17.61
CA VAL A 109 -0.87 5.99 17.87
C VAL A 109 -1.32 7.40 17.52
N GLY A 110 -0.57 8.42 17.94
CA GLY A 110 -0.86 9.81 17.60
C GLY A 110 -0.73 10.10 16.10
N ALA A 111 0.32 9.57 15.47
CA ALA A 111 0.59 9.79 14.04
C ALA A 111 -0.49 9.18 13.13
N PHE A 112 -1.03 8.01 13.49
CA PHE A 112 -2.00 7.25 12.70
C PHE A 112 -3.42 7.26 13.29
N LYS A 113 -3.76 8.24 14.15
CA LYS A 113 -5.07 8.32 14.82
C LYS A 113 -6.28 8.24 13.89
N GLU A 114 -6.14 8.74 12.66
CA GLU A 114 -7.21 8.76 11.65
C GLU A 114 -7.38 7.42 10.91
N LEU A 115 -6.45 6.47 11.04
CA LEU A 115 -6.43 5.24 10.25
C LEU A 115 -7.69 4.38 10.47
N ALA A 116 -8.19 4.35 11.71
CA ALA A 116 -9.38 3.59 12.09
C ALA A 116 -10.67 4.07 11.40
N HIS A 117 -10.69 5.29 10.84
CA HIS A 117 -11.82 5.78 10.05
C HIS A 117 -11.89 5.18 8.64
N TYR A 118 -10.81 4.57 8.14
CA TYR A 118 -10.69 4.09 6.76
C TYR A 118 -10.58 2.57 6.64
N THR A 119 -10.17 1.90 7.72
CA THR A 119 -9.96 0.46 7.73
C THR A 119 -10.21 -0.14 9.11
N GLN A 120 -10.35 -1.45 9.14
CA GLN A 120 -10.46 -2.28 10.33
C GLN A 120 -9.48 -3.45 10.20
N GLN A 121 -9.28 -4.22 11.27
CA GLN A 121 -8.49 -5.45 11.20
C GLN A 121 -9.06 -6.39 10.13
N GLY A 122 -8.21 -7.26 9.59
CA GLY A 122 -8.61 -8.29 8.64
C GLY A 122 -7.47 -9.27 8.39
N GLY A 123 -7.73 -10.28 7.56
CA GLY A 123 -6.73 -11.25 7.17
C GLY A 123 -7.20 -12.04 5.95
N GLY A 124 -6.38 -12.07 4.92
CA GLY A 124 -6.63 -12.87 3.71
C GLY A 124 -5.79 -12.41 2.53
N VAL A 125 -5.96 -13.11 1.41
CA VAL A 125 -5.30 -12.82 0.14
C VAL A 125 -6.37 -12.47 -0.89
N MET A 126 -6.10 -11.45 -1.70
CA MET A 126 -6.92 -11.10 -2.86
C MET A 126 -6.11 -11.39 -4.13
N VAL A 127 -6.77 -11.97 -5.14
CA VAL A 127 -6.16 -12.33 -6.43
C VAL A 127 -6.95 -11.67 -7.56
N PHE A 128 -6.25 -10.99 -8.47
CA PHE A 128 -6.79 -10.25 -9.59
C PHE A 128 -6.27 -10.82 -10.91
N ALA A 129 -7.10 -10.80 -11.94
CA ALA A 129 -6.71 -11.03 -13.34
C ALA A 129 -7.72 -10.33 -14.27
N LEU A 130 -7.39 -10.19 -15.56
CA LEU A 130 -8.29 -9.68 -16.59
C LEU A 130 -9.51 -10.58 -16.83
#